data_AF-A0A1F7WGP7-F1
#
_entry.id   AF-A0A1F7WGP7-F1
#
_cell.length_a   1.000
_cell.length_b   1.000
_cell.length_c   1.000
_cell.angle_alpha   90.00
_cell.angle_beta   90.00
_cell.angle_gamma   90.00
#
_symmetry.space_group_name_H-M   'P 1'
#
loop_
_entity.id
_entity.type
_entity.pdbx_description
1 polymer ?
#
loop_
_entity_poly.entity_id
_entity_poly.type
_entity_poly.pdbx_seq_one_letter_code
_entity_poly.pdbx_strand_id
1 'polypeptide(L)'
;MNPKKKSQTKLSKTTGIILLILIASYMPLLTGCSQEKHITIPAECGAIMGSLLNKIETEEDCRVQCRNDCFAIEYELSRSVLVQNNATMCNSCECYCKK
;
A
#
# COMPACT_ATOMS: atom_id res chain seq x y z
N MET A 1 45.35 -49.29 16.92
CA MET A 1 43.88 -49.14 16.88
C MET A 1 43.51 -47.70 17.24
N ASN A 2 42.88 -47.01 16.28
CA ASN A 2 42.12 -45.75 16.34
C ASN A 2 42.62 -44.54 17.18
N PRO A 3 43.22 -43.51 16.55
CA PRO A 3 43.16 -42.16 17.09
C PRO A 3 41.79 -41.54 16.81
N LYS A 4 41.07 -41.20 17.88
CA LYS A 4 39.84 -40.40 17.87
C LYS A 4 40.06 -39.11 17.07
N LYS A 5 39.46 -39.00 15.88
CA LYS A 5 39.28 -37.73 15.17
C LYS A 5 38.37 -36.83 16.01
N LYS A 6 38.98 -35.97 16.84
CA LYS A 6 38.33 -34.74 17.32
C LYS A 6 38.08 -33.87 16.09
N SER A 7 36.90 -34.01 15.50
CA SER A 7 36.38 -33.06 14.53
C SER A 7 36.07 -31.76 15.27
N GLN A 8 37.11 -30.98 15.58
CA GLN A 8 36.93 -29.60 15.96
C GLN A 8 36.43 -28.86 14.73
N THR A 9 35.13 -28.62 14.70
CA THR A 9 34.49 -27.70 13.79
C THR A 9 35.06 -26.32 14.08
N LYS A 10 36.20 -25.99 13.47
CA LYS A 10 36.64 -24.60 13.33
C LYS A 10 35.56 -23.93 12.47
N LEU A 11 34.61 -23.29 13.13
CA LEU A 11 33.68 -22.40 12.48
C LEU A 11 34.53 -21.23 11.96
N SER A 12 35.01 -21.39 10.73
CA SER A 12 35.85 -20.43 10.06
C SER A 12 35.07 -19.12 9.96
N LYS A 13 35.74 -17.98 10.14
CA LYS A 13 35.12 -16.65 10.01
C LYS A 13 34.33 -16.52 8.69
N THR A 14 34.75 -17.24 7.66
CA THR A 14 34.05 -17.36 6.37
C THR A 14 32.67 -18.02 6.47
N THR A 15 32.49 -19.03 7.33
CA THR A 15 31.20 -19.71 7.53
C THR A 15 30.17 -18.77 8.18
N GLY A 16 30.61 -17.91 9.10
CA GLY A 16 29.74 -16.89 9.72
C GLY A 16 29.28 -15.82 8.72
N ILE A 17 30.18 -15.39 7.83
CA ILE A 17 29.88 -14.41 6.78
C ILE A 17 28.86 -14.98 5.78
N ILE A 18 29.02 -16.23 5.35
CA ILE A 18 28.09 -16.90 4.43
C ILE A 18 26.69 -17.01 5.05
N LEU A 19 26.61 -17.31 6.35
CA LEU A 19 25.32 -17.38 7.06
C LEU A 19 24.63 -16.02 7.14
N LEU A 20 25.37 -14.94 7.38
CA LEU A 20 24.82 -13.57 7.39
C LEU A 20 24.33 -13.13 6.00
N ILE A 21 25.04 -13.49 4.93
CA ILE A 21 24.61 -13.20 3.55
C ILE A 21 23.31 -13.94 3.23
N LEU A 22 23.18 -15.20 3.65
CA LEU A 22 21.95 -15.97 3.47
C LEU A 22 20.78 -15.31 4.22
N ILE A 23 20.94 -14.96 5.50
CA ILE A 23 19.88 -14.30 6.28
C ILE A 23 19.50 -12.95 5.66
N ALA A 24 20.47 -12.14 5.26
CA ALA A 24 20.23 -10.85 4.61
C ALA A 24 19.51 -10.99 3.26
N SER A 25 19.77 -12.06 2.50
CA SER A 25 19.08 -12.33 1.24
C SER A 25 17.61 -12.74 1.40
N TYR A 26 17.24 -13.30 2.55
CA TYR A 26 15.86 -13.72 2.85
C TYR A 26 15.01 -12.61 3.47
N MET A 27 15.62 -11.62 4.14
CA MET A 27 14.90 -10.49 4.75
C MET A 27 14.05 -9.65 3.77
N PRO A 28 14.51 -9.28 2.56
CA PRO A 28 13.69 -8.48 1.64
C PRO A 28 12.45 -9.23 1.12
N LEU A 29 12.40 -10.57 1.24
CA LEU A 29 11.23 -11.37 0.86
C LEU A 29 10.09 -11.29 1.88
N LEU A 30 10.40 -10.97 3.14
CA LEU A 30 9.45 -10.92 4.25
C LEU A 30 8.95 -9.50 4.54
N THR A 31 9.70 -8.48 4.15
CA THR A 31 9.23 -7.10 4.08
C THR A 31 8.35 -6.94 2.85
N GLY A 32 7.19 -7.60 2.86
CA GLY A 32 6.09 -7.27 1.97
C GLY A 32 5.73 -5.82 2.20
N CYS A 33 6.28 -4.93 1.37
CA CYS A 33 5.77 -3.58 1.21
C CYS A 33 4.28 -3.74 0.96
N SER A 34 3.45 -3.42 1.96
CA SER A 34 2.02 -3.26 1.79
C SER A 34 1.87 -2.22 0.70
N GLN A 35 1.57 -2.66 -0.52
CA GLN A 35 1.48 -1.79 -1.68
C GLN A 35 0.16 -1.04 -1.56
N GLU A 36 0.14 -0.02 -0.71
CA GLU A 36 -0.97 0.90 -0.64
C GLU A 36 -0.97 1.71 -1.94
N LYS A 37 -2.00 1.49 -2.76
CA LYS A 37 -2.25 2.22 -3.99
C LYS A 37 -3.07 3.45 -3.67
N HIS A 38 -2.59 4.60 -4.11
CA HIS A 38 -3.30 5.87 -4.00
C HIS A 38 -4.05 6.17 -5.30
N ILE A 39 -5.34 6.46 -5.20
CA ILE A 39 -6.21 6.88 -6.30
C ILE A 39 -6.84 8.22 -5.92
N THR A 40 -6.79 9.18 -6.82
CA THR A 40 -7.47 10.47 -6.65
C THR A 40 -8.69 10.51 -7.55
N ILE A 41 -9.87 10.70 -6.96
CA ILE A 41 -11.12 10.90 -7.70
C ILE A 41 -11.27 12.41 -7.88
N PRO A 42 -11.18 12.91 -9.13
CA PRO A 42 -11.30 14.33 -9.40
C PRO A 42 -12.72 14.82 -9.09
N ALA A 43 -12.80 16.07 -8.62
CA ALA A 43 -14.06 16.75 -8.43
C ALA A 43 -14.69 17.06 -9.80
N GLU A 44 -15.72 16.31 -10.20
CA GLU A 44 -16.47 16.59 -11.43
C GLU A 44 -17.46 17.74 -11.18
N CYS A 45 -17.01 18.99 -11.30
CA CYS A 45 -17.87 20.17 -11.32
C CYS A 45 -18.50 20.33 -12.71
N GLY A 46 -19.54 19.56 -13.04
CA GLY A 46 -20.25 19.68 -14.31
C GLY A 46 -21.42 20.67 -14.23
N ALA A 47 -21.45 21.67 -15.10
CA ALA A 47 -22.68 22.43 -15.38
C ALA A 47 -23.49 21.69 -16.45
N ILE A 48 -24.27 20.68 -16.04
CA ILE A 48 -25.23 20.03 -16.94
C ILE A 48 -26.60 20.65 -16.65
N MET A 49 -27.17 21.38 -17.61
CA MET A 49 -28.55 21.89 -17.57
C MET A 49 -28.96 22.52 -16.22
N GLY A 50 -28.30 23.59 -15.81
CA GLY A 50 -28.81 24.48 -14.75
C GLY A 50 -28.72 23.97 -13.31
N SER A 51 -28.08 22.84 -13.03
CA SER A 51 -27.77 22.39 -11.67
C SER A 51 -26.29 22.02 -11.56
N LEU A 52 -25.59 22.59 -10.58
CA LEU A 52 -24.28 22.08 -10.16
C LEU A 52 -24.50 20.66 -9.64
N LEU A 53 -24.09 19.65 -10.41
CA LEU A 53 -24.09 18.27 -9.93
C LEU A 53 -22.82 18.09 -9.09
N ASN A 54 -22.88 18.49 -7.81
CA ASN A 54 -21.89 18.06 -6.84
C ASN A 54 -22.06 16.54 -6.66
N LYS A 55 -21.15 15.77 -7.25
CA LYS A 55 -21.18 14.30 -7.16
C LYS A 55 -20.66 13.79 -5.81
N ILE A 56 -19.95 14.64 -5.05
CA ILE A 56 -19.32 14.29 -3.77
C ILE A 56 -19.60 15.42 -2.78
N GLU A 57 -20.68 15.28 -2.02
CA GLU A 57 -21.10 16.28 -1.03
C GLU A 57 -20.63 15.91 0.37
N THR A 58 -20.52 14.61 0.66
CA THR A 58 -20.22 14.10 1.99
C THR A 58 -19.01 13.16 2.00
N GLU A 59 -18.47 12.93 3.20
CA GLU A 59 -17.43 11.92 3.44
C GLU A 59 -17.94 10.51 3.12
N GLU A 60 -19.25 10.26 3.28
CA GLU A 60 -19.87 8.98 2.97
C GLU A 60 -19.86 8.71 1.45
N ASP A 61 -20.19 9.71 0.63
CA ASP A 61 -20.13 9.61 -0.84
C ASP A 61 -18.71 9.28 -1.29
N CYS A 62 -17.74 9.96 -0.70
CA CYS A 62 -16.32 9.75 -0.91
C CYS A 62 -15.91 8.31 -0.59
N ARG A 63 -16.34 7.80 0.56
CA ARG A 63 -16.05 6.44 1.02
C ARG A 63 -16.63 5.38 0.10
N VAL A 64 -17.90 5.54 -0.31
CA VAL A 64 -18.58 4.61 -1.21
C VAL A 64 -17.88 4.56 -2.56
N GLN A 65 -17.51 5.72 -3.11
CA GLN A 65 -16.85 5.77 -4.40
C GLN A 65 -15.43 5.20 -4.34
N CYS A 66 -14.65 5.57 -3.32
CA CYS A 66 -13.34 4.97 -3.08
C CYS A 66 -13.41 3.44 -2.91
N ARG A 67 -14.45 2.92 -2.25
CA ARG A 67 -14.65 1.47 -2.10
C ARG A 67 -14.85 0.79 -3.43
N ASN A 68 -15.66 1.37 -4.30
CA ASN A 68 -15.91 0.83 -5.63
C ASN A 68 -14.65 0.87 -6.50
N ASP A 69 -13.89 1.97 -6.45
CA ASP A 69 -12.65 2.12 -7.23
C ASP A 69 -11.54 1.18 -6.74
N CYS A 70 -11.37 1.03 -5.42
CA CYS A 70 -10.45 0.03 -4.86
C CYS A 70 -10.87 -1.40 -5.26
N PHE A 71 -12.17 -1.70 -5.20
CA PHE A 71 -12.68 -3.02 -5.60
C PHE A 71 -12.45 -3.30 -7.10
N ALA A 72 -12.60 -2.29 -7.96
CA ALA A 72 -12.37 -2.41 -9.40
C ALA A 72 -10.92 -2.76 -9.75
N ILE A 73 -9.96 -2.43 -8.88
CA ILE A 73 -8.56 -2.80 -9.05
C ILE A 73 -8.16 -4.07 -8.27
N GLU A 74 -9.10 -4.76 -7.64
CA GLU A 74 -8.91 -5.92 -6.75
C GLU A 74 -8.14 -5.60 -5.45
N TYR A 75 -8.42 -4.44 -4.85
CA TYR A 75 -7.86 -4.00 -3.56
C TYR A 75 -9.00 -3.70 -2.58
N GLU A 76 -8.71 -3.75 -1.29
CA GLU A 76 -9.60 -3.31 -0.23
C GLU A 76 -9.38 -1.83 0.10
N LEU A 77 -10.46 -1.11 0.41
CA LEU A 77 -10.35 0.26 0.91
C LEU A 77 -9.65 0.27 2.28
N SER A 78 -8.52 0.96 2.37
CA SER A 78 -7.80 1.23 3.62
C SER A 78 -8.40 2.45 4.30
N ARG A 79 -8.47 3.58 3.59
CA ARG A 79 -9.06 4.85 4.05
C ARG A 79 -9.45 5.74 2.87
N SER A 80 -10.33 6.70 3.14
CA SER A 80 -10.75 7.76 2.20
C SER A 80 -10.64 9.13 2.87
N VAL A 81 -10.26 10.16 2.12
CA VAL A 81 -10.20 11.54 2.60
C VAL A 81 -10.97 12.44 1.65
N LEU A 82 -11.96 13.16 2.18
CA LEU A 82 -12.65 14.22 1.47
C LEU A 82 -11.79 15.49 1.48
N VAL A 83 -11.35 15.91 0.31
CA VAL A 83 -10.59 17.14 0.11
C VAL A 83 -11.54 18.23 -0.33
N GLN A 84 -11.84 19.15 0.58
CA GLN A 84 -12.69 20.31 0.30
C GLN A 84 -11.93 21.37 -0.48
N ASN A 85 -12.48 21.76 -1.64
CA ASN A 85 -11.85 22.75 -2.50
C ASN A 85 -12.61 24.07 -2.40
N ASN A 86 -12.15 24.94 -1.50
CA ASN A 86 -12.80 26.23 -1.18
C ASN A 86 -12.92 27.18 -2.38
N ALA A 87 -12.12 26.97 -3.42
CA ALA A 87 -12.13 27.81 -4.63
C ALA A 87 -13.24 27.42 -5.62
N THR A 88 -13.73 26.18 -5.60
CA THR A 88 -14.60 25.64 -6.67
C THR A 88 -15.90 25.04 -6.15
N MET A 89 -16.17 25.07 -4.83
CA MET A 89 -17.34 24.44 -4.18
C MET A 89 -17.49 22.93 -4.46
N CYS A 90 -16.49 22.31 -5.09
CA CYS A 90 -16.50 20.90 -5.41
C CYS A 90 -15.40 20.20 -4.62
N ASN A 91 -15.77 19.10 -4.00
CA ASN A 91 -14.86 18.30 -3.21
C ASN A 91 -14.26 17.18 -4.07
N SER A 92 -13.00 16.86 -3.82
CA SER A 92 -12.31 15.70 -4.40
C SER A 92 -12.10 14.63 -3.34
N CYS A 93 -11.78 13.41 -3.78
CA CYS A 93 -11.52 12.29 -2.88
C CYS A 93 -10.13 11.71 -3.09
N GLU A 94 -9.43 11.48 -1.99
CA GLU A 94 -8.22 10.67 -1.96
C GLU A 94 -8.56 9.29 -1.39
N CYS A 95 -8.31 8.25 -2.18
CA CYS A 95 -8.57 6.87 -1.84
C CYS A 95 -7.25 6.14 -1.66
N TYR A 96 -7.15 5.39 -0.57
CA TYR A 96 -5.99 4.58 -0.26
C TYR A 96 -6.43 3.13 -0.22
N CYS A 97 -5.95 2.33 -1.16
CA CYS A 97 -6.34 0.94 -1.35
C CYS A 97 -5.19 0.01 -0.98
N LYS A 98 -5.45 -1.01 -0.18
CA LYS A 98 -4.46 -2.04 0.23
C LYS A 98 -4.86 -3.39 -0.33
N LYS A 99 -3.88 -4.24 -0.65
CA LYS A 99 -4.15 -5.59 -1.15
C LYS A 99 -4.36 -6.57 -0.01
#